data_AF-A0A0D8YC41-F1
#
_entry.id   AF-A0A0D8YC41-F1
#
_cell.length_a   1.000
_cell.length_b   1.000
_cell.length_c   1.000
_cell.angle_alpha   90.00
_cell.angle_beta   90.00
_cell.angle_gamma   90.00
#
_symmetry.space_group_name_H-M   'P 1'
#
loop_
_entity.id
_entity.type
_entity.pdbx_description
1 polymer ?
#
loop_
_entity_poly.entity_id
_entity_poly.type
_entity_poly.pdbx_seq_one_letter_code
_entity_poly.pdbx_strand_id
1 'polypeptide(L)'
;MELCWIRPMQRVTVPQRTTDESFKTTRNCAIPPGERQDNIVRGANALRLFGSDDNIFVQNAGLRINKVPLKVQGRLLHPPRIRYGDSVAVARDGKWRISSGHFFKPAQCESWAIYAIIPRNEKGRFDEQLIWNFGRMFCTQASYRGLLLRRPMEIAVNLFHKHIFVEKKITQ
;
A
#
# COMPACT_ATOMS: atom_id res chain seq x y z
N MET A 1 21.89 33.46 9.31
CA MET A 1 20.54 32.99 8.91
C MET A 1 19.41 33.86 9.48
N GLU A 2 19.70 35.07 9.97
CA GLU A 2 18.74 35.84 10.79
C GLU A 2 17.85 36.81 9.99
N LEU A 3 18.15 37.00 8.70
CA LEU A 3 17.47 37.97 7.83
C LEU A 3 16.88 37.36 6.54
N CYS A 4 16.78 36.02 6.46
CA CYS A 4 16.23 35.33 5.29
C CYS A 4 14.99 34.51 5.65
N TRP A 5 13.99 34.51 4.76
CA TRP A 5 12.77 33.69 4.87
C TRP A 5 12.53 32.86 3.62
N ILE A 6 11.97 31.67 3.83
CA ILE A 6 11.54 30.79 2.73
C ILE A 6 10.32 31.44 2.07
N ARG A 7 10.35 31.58 0.74
CA ARG A 7 9.19 32.06 0.00
C ARG A 7 8.03 31.04 0.13
N PRO A 8 6.82 31.49 0.48
CA PRO A 8 5.70 30.58 0.63
C PRO A 8 5.35 29.88 -0.70
N MET A 9 4.63 28.76 -0.61
CA MET A 9 4.11 28.01 -1.76
C MET A 9 5.15 27.38 -2.70
N GLN A 10 6.39 27.20 -2.25
CA GLN A 10 7.39 26.42 -2.96
C GLN A 10 7.10 24.92 -2.85
N ARG A 11 6.93 24.24 -3.98
CA ARG A 11 6.59 22.81 -4.03
C ARG A 11 7.77 21.94 -3.60
N VAL A 12 7.55 21.09 -2.60
CA VAL A 12 8.48 20.00 -2.24
C VAL A 12 8.22 18.78 -3.12
N THR A 13 9.25 18.36 -3.86
CA THR A 13 9.21 17.19 -4.76
C THR A 13 9.30 15.87 -4.00
N VAL A 14 8.87 14.78 -4.62
CA VAL A 14 8.85 13.45 -3.97
C VAL A 14 10.25 12.99 -3.52
N PRO A 15 11.34 13.15 -4.29
CA PRO A 15 12.68 12.74 -3.85
C PRO A 15 13.21 13.52 -2.63
N GLN A 16 12.64 14.70 -2.35
CA GLN A 16 13.03 15.54 -1.22
C GLN A 16 12.32 15.17 0.08
N ARG A 17 11.36 14.23 0.04
CA ARG A 17 10.56 13.84 1.21
C ARG A 17 11.17 12.64 1.90
N THR A 18 11.11 12.67 3.23
CA THR A 18 11.41 11.51 4.06
C THR A 18 10.26 10.50 4.06
N THR A 19 10.55 9.27 4.51
CA THR A 19 9.52 8.24 4.66
C THR A 19 8.45 8.64 5.68
N ASP A 20 8.84 9.28 6.79
CA ASP A 20 7.91 9.76 7.83
C ASP A 20 6.96 10.85 7.31
N GLU A 21 7.48 11.82 6.55
CA GLU A 21 6.66 12.84 5.89
C GLU A 21 5.69 12.22 4.88
N SER A 22 6.13 11.18 4.16
CA SER A 22 5.27 10.45 3.23
C SER A 22 4.12 9.76 3.96
N PHE A 23 4.39 9.09 5.10
CA PHE A 23 3.35 8.50 5.95
C PHE A 23 2.36 9.55 6.48
N LYS A 24 2.87 10.68 6.98
CA LYS A 24 2.04 11.80 7.43
C LYS A 24 1.16 12.34 6.31
N THR A 25 1.73 12.50 5.11
CA THR A 25 0.99 12.96 3.92
C THR A 25 -0.13 11.98 3.57
N THR A 26 0.17 10.68 3.48
CA THR A 26 -0.85 9.66 3.20
C THR A 26 -1.97 9.67 4.23
N ARG A 27 -1.62 9.73 5.51
CA ARG A 27 -2.60 9.79 6.61
C ARG A 27 -3.48 11.02 6.52
N ASN A 28 -2.90 12.20 6.29
CA ASN A 28 -3.64 13.46 6.23
C ASN A 28 -4.50 13.59 4.97
N CYS A 29 -4.10 12.95 3.86
CA CYS A 29 -4.85 12.99 2.60
C CYS A 29 -5.90 11.86 2.48
N ALA A 30 -5.86 10.85 3.35
CA ALA A 30 -6.81 9.75 3.40
C ALA A 30 -8.13 10.22 4.03
N ILE A 31 -9.07 10.60 3.16
CA ILE A 31 -10.39 11.12 3.54
C ILE A 31 -11.48 10.18 3.00
N PRO A 32 -12.50 9.81 3.80
CA PRO A 32 -13.63 9.00 3.36
C PRO A 32 -14.36 9.59 2.14
N PRO A 33 -15.02 8.76 1.30
CA PRO A 33 -15.67 9.24 0.08
C PRO A 33 -16.72 10.35 0.29
N GLY A 34 -17.54 10.26 1.35
CA GLY A 34 -18.55 11.27 1.66
C GLY A 34 -17.93 12.64 1.98
N GLU A 35 -16.98 12.66 2.92
CA GLU A 35 -16.23 13.89 3.26
C GLU A 35 -15.44 14.43 2.06
N ARG A 36 -14.89 13.56 1.22
CA ARG A 36 -14.21 13.97 -0.02
C ARG A 36 -15.17 14.66 -0.98
N GLN A 37 -16.38 14.15 -1.14
CA GLN A 37 -17.40 14.78 -1.97
C GLN A 37 -17.76 16.17 -1.44
N ASP A 38 -17.93 16.31 -0.12
CA ASP A 38 -18.20 17.61 0.50
C ASP A 38 -17.04 18.59 0.33
N ASN A 39 -15.80 18.14 0.46
CA ASN A 39 -14.61 18.96 0.26
C ASN A 39 -14.50 19.45 -1.19
N ILE A 40 -14.84 18.60 -2.17
CA ILE A 40 -14.89 18.97 -3.59
C ILE A 40 -15.95 20.06 -3.81
N VAL A 41 -17.17 19.87 -3.29
CA VAL A 41 -18.25 20.84 -3.42
C VAL A 41 -17.90 22.16 -2.75
N ARG A 42 -17.34 22.13 -1.53
CA ARG A 42 -16.86 23.32 -0.81
C ARG A 42 -15.77 24.05 -1.57
N GLY A 43 -14.79 23.33 -2.12
CA GLY A 43 -13.71 23.94 -2.93
C GLY A 43 -14.23 24.60 -4.20
N ALA A 44 -15.16 23.95 -4.91
CA ALA A 44 -15.78 24.51 -6.11
C ALA A 44 -16.63 25.75 -5.79
N ASN A 45 -17.34 25.77 -4.64
CA ASN A 45 -18.06 26.95 -4.15
C ASN A 45 -17.11 28.10 -3.80
N ALA A 46 -16.01 27.83 -3.10
CA ALA A 46 -15.02 28.83 -2.72
C ALA A 46 -14.38 29.51 -3.96
N LEU A 47 -14.22 28.76 -5.04
CA LEU A 47 -13.73 29.26 -6.33
C LEU A 47 -14.85 29.82 -7.24
N ARG A 48 -16.10 29.87 -6.75
CA ARG A 48 -17.29 30.34 -7.50
C ARG A 48 -17.44 29.67 -8.87
N LEU A 49 -17.10 28.38 -8.96
CA LEU A 49 -17.12 27.66 -10.23
C LEU A 49 -18.55 27.29 -10.66
N PHE A 50 -19.36 26.85 -9.72
CA PHE A 50 -20.72 26.38 -9.97
C PHE A 50 -21.65 27.48 -10.47
N GLY A 51 -22.47 27.17 -11.47
CA GLY A 51 -23.36 28.15 -12.11
C GLY A 51 -22.63 29.08 -13.08
N SER A 52 -21.35 29.38 -12.81
CA SER A 52 -20.45 30.20 -13.64
C SER A 52 -20.89 31.65 -13.85
N ASP A 53 -21.97 32.08 -13.19
CA ASP A 53 -22.53 33.44 -13.29
C ASP A 53 -21.69 34.49 -12.52
N ASP A 54 -20.83 34.05 -11.59
CA ASP A 54 -20.04 34.95 -10.72
C ASP A 54 -18.51 34.84 -10.94
N ASN A 55 -18.07 34.10 -11.96
CA ASN A 55 -16.64 33.89 -12.25
C ASN A 55 -16.29 34.35 -13.68
N ILE A 56 -15.67 35.53 -13.76
CA ILE A 56 -15.30 36.19 -15.02
C ILE A 56 -14.41 35.33 -15.92
N PHE A 57 -13.53 34.50 -15.36
CA PHE A 57 -12.65 33.65 -16.16
C PHE A 57 -13.43 32.52 -16.85
N VAL A 58 -14.42 31.95 -16.16
CA VAL A 58 -15.26 30.88 -16.71
C VAL A 58 -16.21 31.44 -17.77
N GLN A 59 -16.76 32.63 -17.53
CA GLN A 59 -17.61 33.34 -18.49
C GLN A 59 -16.87 33.74 -19.76
N ASN A 60 -15.69 34.35 -19.62
CA ASN A 60 -14.86 34.76 -20.75
C ASN A 60 -14.40 33.56 -21.59
N ALA A 61 -14.29 32.38 -20.97
CA ALA A 61 -14.04 31.12 -21.67
C ALA A 61 -15.29 30.53 -22.36
N GLY A 62 -16.47 31.13 -22.19
CA GLY A 62 -17.74 30.64 -22.75
C GLY A 62 -18.24 29.35 -22.10
N LEU A 63 -17.79 29.05 -20.87
CA LEU A 63 -18.11 27.81 -20.18
C LEU A 63 -19.21 28.00 -19.15
N ARG A 64 -19.97 26.92 -18.88
CA ARG A 64 -20.94 26.86 -17.79
C ARG A 64 -20.81 25.54 -17.04
N ILE A 65 -20.58 25.61 -15.74
CA ILE A 65 -20.35 24.45 -14.87
C ILE A 65 -21.62 24.13 -14.08
N ASN A 66 -22.04 22.86 -14.15
CA ASN A 66 -23.21 22.36 -13.43
C ASN A 66 -23.08 22.54 -11.92
N LYS A 67 -24.16 23.00 -11.26
CA LYS A 67 -24.19 23.29 -9.82
C LYS A 67 -24.16 22.05 -8.92
N VAL A 68 -24.41 20.87 -9.49
CA VAL A 68 -24.51 19.61 -8.76
C VAL A 68 -23.63 18.57 -9.46
N PRO A 69 -22.92 17.71 -8.71
CA PRO A 69 -22.21 16.57 -9.30
C PRO A 69 -23.14 15.71 -10.16
N LEU A 70 -22.61 15.21 -11.27
CA LEU A 70 -23.35 14.35 -12.18
C LEU A 70 -23.74 13.05 -11.47
N LYS A 71 -25.01 12.67 -11.61
CA LYS A 71 -25.53 11.39 -11.11
C LYS A 71 -25.58 10.40 -12.26
N VAL A 72 -25.07 9.19 -12.02
CA VAL A 72 -25.05 8.11 -13.00
C VAL A 72 -25.66 6.86 -12.39
N GLN A 73 -26.36 6.07 -13.21
CA GLN A 73 -26.89 4.77 -12.77
C GLN A 73 -25.77 3.73 -12.80
N GLY A 74 -25.41 3.22 -11.63
CA GLY A 74 -24.48 2.11 -11.48
C GLY A 74 -25.20 0.76 -11.49
N ARG A 75 -24.48 -0.31 -11.86
CA ARG A 75 -24.93 -1.70 -11.66
C ARG A 75 -24.01 -2.39 -10.67
N LEU A 76 -24.58 -2.97 -9.61
CA LEU A 76 -23.84 -3.82 -8.70
C LEU A 76 -23.90 -5.27 -9.22
N LEU A 77 -22.75 -5.81 -9.62
CA LEU A 77 -22.66 -7.20 -10.06
C LEU A 77 -22.61 -8.13 -8.85
N HIS A 78 -23.24 -9.30 -8.98
CA HIS A 78 -23.19 -10.32 -7.94
C HIS A 78 -21.74 -10.82 -7.76
N PRO A 79 -21.27 -10.99 -6.52
CA PRO A 79 -19.92 -11.46 -6.28
C PRO A 79 -19.75 -12.90 -6.79
N PRO A 80 -18.60 -13.24 -7.40
CA PRO A 80 -18.34 -14.59 -7.84
C PRO A 80 -18.13 -15.54 -6.64
N ARG A 81 -18.39 -16.82 -6.88
CA ARG A 81 -18.00 -17.90 -5.96
C ARG A 81 -16.59 -18.37 -6.31
N ILE A 82 -15.70 -18.39 -5.33
CA ILE A 82 -14.29 -18.71 -5.52
C ILE A 82 -14.06 -20.16 -5.08
N ARG A 83 -13.73 -21.02 -6.04
CA ARG A 83 -13.52 -22.45 -5.79
C ARG A 83 -12.11 -22.72 -5.27
N TYR A 84 -12.03 -23.47 -4.19
CA TYR A 84 -10.81 -24.07 -3.62
C TYR A 84 -10.85 -25.59 -3.80
N GLY A 85 -9.89 -26.32 -3.23
CA GLY A 85 -9.85 -27.78 -3.36
C GLY A 85 -11.13 -28.42 -2.83
N ASP A 86 -11.39 -28.19 -1.54
CA ASP A 86 -12.50 -28.83 -0.82
C ASP A 86 -13.58 -27.82 -0.37
N SER A 87 -13.43 -26.54 -0.72
CA SER A 87 -14.31 -25.47 -0.25
C SER A 87 -14.63 -24.43 -1.31
N VAL A 88 -15.65 -23.62 -1.06
CA VAL A 88 -16.01 -22.48 -1.90
C VAL A 88 -16.11 -21.25 -1.02
N ALA A 89 -15.32 -20.22 -1.33
CA ALA A 89 -15.38 -18.94 -0.64
C ALA A 89 -16.34 -17.99 -1.36
N VAL A 90 -17.10 -17.23 -0.59
CA VAL A 90 -17.97 -16.15 -1.09
C VAL A 90 -17.29 -14.83 -0.82
N ALA A 91 -17.08 -14.02 -1.88
CA ALA A 91 -16.53 -12.68 -1.72
C ALA A 91 -17.59 -11.75 -1.10
N ARG A 92 -17.19 -11.00 -0.07
CA ARG A 92 -17.96 -9.92 0.55
C ARG A 92 -17.20 -8.62 0.35
N ASP A 93 -17.83 -7.62 -0.24
CA ASP A 93 -17.23 -6.31 -0.54
C ASP A 93 -15.89 -6.41 -1.30
N GLY A 94 -15.82 -7.33 -2.28
CA GLY A 94 -14.61 -7.59 -3.07
C GLY A 94 -13.49 -8.30 -2.31
N LYS A 95 -13.73 -8.75 -1.08
CA LYS A 95 -12.75 -9.45 -0.24
C LYS A 95 -13.23 -10.85 0.09
N TRP A 96 -12.30 -11.79 0.16
CA TRP A 96 -12.55 -13.12 0.67
C TRP A 96 -11.37 -13.58 1.51
N ARG A 97 -11.62 -14.49 2.43
CA ARG A 97 -10.59 -15.23 3.15
C ARG A 97 -10.89 -16.70 3.04
N ILE A 98 -9.84 -17.50 2.97
CA ILE A 98 -9.95 -18.95 3.07
C ILE A 98 -10.07 -19.25 4.56
N SER A 99 -11.26 -19.60 5.01
CA SER A 99 -11.50 -20.03 6.40
C SER A 99 -10.97 -21.43 6.65
N SER A 100 -11.09 -22.31 5.66
CA SER A 100 -10.66 -23.70 5.70
C SER A 100 -10.54 -24.27 4.28
N GLY A 101 -9.75 -25.33 4.15
CA GLY A 101 -9.55 -26.05 2.91
C GLY A 101 -8.25 -25.72 2.19
N HIS A 102 -7.92 -26.57 1.24
CA HIS A 102 -6.68 -26.54 0.48
C HIS A 102 -6.77 -25.61 -0.74
N PHE A 103 -5.61 -25.18 -1.25
CA PHE A 103 -5.57 -24.54 -2.55
C PHE A 103 -6.24 -25.41 -3.62
N PHE A 104 -6.85 -24.78 -4.62
CA PHE A 104 -7.51 -25.50 -5.72
C PHE A 104 -6.59 -26.51 -6.40
N LYS A 105 -5.32 -26.11 -6.59
CA LYS A 105 -4.24 -26.98 -7.03
C LYS A 105 -3.01 -26.75 -6.15
N PRO A 106 -2.77 -27.57 -5.13
CA PRO A 106 -1.61 -27.40 -4.27
C PRO A 106 -0.31 -27.73 -5.00
N ALA A 107 0.74 -26.94 -4.75
CA ALA A 107 2.09 -27.23 -5.23
C ALA A 107 2.81 -28.19 -4.27
N GLN A 108 3.83 -28.86 -4.81
CA GLN A 108 4.75 -29.71 -4.07
C GLN A 108 6.15 -29.11 -4.20
N CYS A 109 6.88 -29.03 -3.08
CA CYS A 109 8.25 -28.55 -3.04
C CYS A 109 9.07 -29.47 -2.13
N GLU A 110 9.99 -30.20 -2.76
CA GLU A 110 10.81 -31.19 -2.08
C GLU A 110 12.07 -30.58 -1.48
N SER A 111 12.57 -29.47 -2.03
CA SER A 111 13.84 -28.87 -1.64
C SER A 111 13.75 -27.35 -1.65
N TRP A 112 14.01 -26.74 -0.50
CA TRP A 112 14.06 -25.30 -0.29
C TRP A 112 14.95 -25.00 0.93
N ALA A 113 15.36 -23.76 1.09
CA ALA A 113 16.23 -23.31 2.17
C ALA A 113 15.83 -21.91 2.65
N ILE A 114 16.27 -21.55 3.85
CA ILE A 114 16.06 -20.22 4.45
C ILE A 114 17.41 -19.56 4.69
N TYR A 115 17.65 -18.42 4.04
CA TYR A 115 18.81 -17.57 4.32
C TYR A 115 18.32 -16.25 4.92
N ALA A 116 18.61 -16.04 6.20
CA ALA A 116 18.30 -14.79 6.88
C ALA A 116 19.48 -13.84 6.76
N ILE A 117 19.30 -12.73 6.04
CA ILE A 117 20.32 -11.70 5.84
C ILE A 117 20.02 -10.56 6.80
N ILE A 118 20.77 -10.49 7.89
CA ILE A 118 20.48 -9.60 9.02
C ILE A 118 21.60 -8.56 9.19
N PRO A 119 21.27 -7.26 9.29
CA PRO A 119 22.24 -6.24 9.65
C PRO A 119 22.86 -6.54 11.02
N ARG A 120 24.19 -6.42 11.18
CA ARG A 120 24.86 -6.72 12.46
C ARG A 120 24.26 -6.00 13.67
N ASN A 121 23.78 -4.77 13.50
CA ASN A 121 23.15 -3.97 14.55
C ASN A 121 21.77 -4.50 14.98
N GLU A 122 21.20 -5.47 14.27
CA GLU A 122 19.90 -6.08 14.55
C GLU A 122 20.01 -7.54 15.02
N LYS A 123 21.24 -8.06 15.22
CA LYS A 123 21.49 -9.45 15.65
C LYS A 123 20.68 -9.85 16.88
N GLY A 124 20.52 -8.96 17.86
CA GLY A 124 19.77 -9.25 19.10
C GLY A 124 18.27 -9.43 18.91
N ARG A 125 17.69 -9.04 17.76
CA ARG A 125 16.26 -9.21 17.44
C ARG A 125 15.96 -10.47 16.65
N PHE A 126 16.96 -11.02 15.96
CA PHE A 126 16.81 -12.15 15.07
C PHE A 126 17.80 -13.24 15.47
N ASP A 127 17.34 -14.09 16.39
CA ASP A 127 18.06 -15.29 16.81
C ASP A 127 17.80 -16.47 15.87
N GLU A 128 18.71 -17.44 15.83
CA GLU A 128 18.59 -18.65 15.03
C GLU A 128 17.31 -19.43 15.38
N GLN A 129 16.97 -19.49 16.67
CA GLN A 129 15.75 -20.14 17.15
C GLN A 129 14.48 -19.50 16.56
N LEU A 130 14.47 -18.18 16.37
CA LEU A 130 13.33 -17.47 15.77
C LEU A 130 13.12 -17.92 14.32
N ILE A 131 14.20 -18.09 13.57
CA ILE A 131 14.17 -18.49 12.16
C ILE A 131 13.78 -19.96 12.03
N TRP A 132 14.29 -20.82 12.91
CA TRP A 132 13.85 -22.22 13.02
C TRP A 132 12.35 -22.32 13.32
N ASN A 133 11.86 -21.54 14.30
CA ASN A 133 10.44 -21.50 14.63
C ASN A 133 9.60 -20.98 13.45
N PHE A 134 10.07 -19.95 12.75
CA PHE A 134 9.43 -19.46 11.53
C PHE A 134 9.33 -20.54 10.46
N GLY A 135 10.43 -21.25 10.17
CA GLY A 135 10.44 -22.34 9.19
C GLY A 135 9.44 -23.45 9.54
N ARG A 136 9.38 -23.84 10.82
CA ARG A 136 8.39 -24.82 11.31
C ARG A 136 6.96 -24.33 11.14
N MET A 137 6.68 -23.09 11.54
CA MET A 137 5.35 -22.48 11.40
C MET A 137 4.96 -22.37 9.93
N PHE A 138 5.90 -22.00 9.07
CA PHE A 138 5.68 -21.90 7.62
C PHE A 138 5.30 -23.25 7.01
N CYS A 139 6.05 -24.32 7.28
CA CYS A 139 5.68 -25.68 6.87
C CYS A 139 4.29 -26.07 7.37
N THR A 140 3.98 -25.77 8.64
CA THR A 140 2.71 -26.15 9.26
C THR A 140 1.53 -25.46 8.56
N GLN A 141 1.64 -24.14 8.31
CA GLN A 141 0.62 -23.38 7.61
C GLN A 141 0.51 -23.78 6.13
N ALA A 142 1.64 -24.07 5.48
CA ALA A 142 1.67 -24.56 4.10
C ALA A 142 0.93 -25.90 3.98
N SER A 143 1.23 -26.87 4.85
CA SER A 143 0.56 -28.17 4.89
C SER A 143 -0.93 -28.05 5.21
N TYR A 144 -1.32 -27.16 6.13
CA TYR A 144 -2.74 -26.87 6.41
C TYR A 144 -3.49 -26.34 5.17
N ARG A 145 -2.80 -25.68 4.23
CA ARG A 145 -3.35 -25.24 2.95
C ARG A 145 -3.11 -26.23 1.80
N GLY A 146 -2.60 -27.42 2.11
CA GLY A 146 -2.47 -28.55 1.19
C GLY A 146 -1.17 -28.55 0.41
N LEU A 147 -0.29 -27.57 0.65
CA LEU A 147 1.04 -27.56 0.04
C LEU A 147 1.89 -28.66 0.67
N LEU A 148 2.51 -29.48 -0.17
CA LEU A 148 3.46 -30.49 0.29
C LEU A 148 4.84 -29.85 0.33
N LEU A 149 5.19 -29.26 1.47
CA LEU A 149 6.48 -28.64 1.72
C LEU A 149 7.30 -29.54 2.65
N ARG A 150 8.44 -30.06 2.20
CA ARG A 150 9.38 -30.75 3.09
C ARG A 150 10.00 -29.77 4.09
N ARG A 151 10.72 -30.29 5.09
CA ARG A 151 11.54 -29.42 5.96
C ARG A 151 12.61 -28.72 5.11
N PRO A 152 13.00 -27.48 5.45
CA PRO A 152 14.05 -26.80 4.72
C PRO A 152 15.35 -27.61 4.83
N MET A 153 16.06 -27.72 3.70
CA MET A 153 17.32 -28.45 3.61
C MET A 153 18.44 -27.73 4.36
N GLU A 154 18.36 -26.39 4.37
CA GLU A 154 19.33 -25.53 5.03
C GLU A 154 18.60 -24.33 5.65
N ILE A 155 19.02 -23.95 6.85
CA ILE A 155 18.68 -22.68 7.47
C ILE A 155 19.99 -22.03 7.88
N ALA A 156 20.27 -20.84 7.35
CA ALA A 156 21.50 -20.11 7.62
C ALA A 156 21.23 -18.64 7.94
N VAL A 157 22.02 -18.12 8.89
CA VAL A 157 21.93 -16.73 9.36
C VAL A 157 23.20 -15.98 8.97
N ASN A 158 23.05 -15.06 8.02
CA ASN A 158 24.15 -14.29 7.48
C ASN A 158 24.10 -12.85 7.98
N LEU A 159 25.13 -12.47 8.75
CA LEU A 159 25.28 -11.11 9.25
C LEU A 159 26.07 -10.26 8.27
N PHE A 160 25.52 -9.15 7.82
CA PHE A 160 26.22 -8.21 6.95
C PHE A 160 26.43 -6.85 7.61
N HIS A 161 27.48 -6.16 7.19
CA HIS A 161 27.65 -4.74 7.50
C HIS A 161 26.89 -3.94 6.44
N LYS A 162 25.99 -3.05 6.86
CA LYS A 162 25.52 -1.99 5.96
C LYS A 162 26.75 -1.15 5.59
N HIS A 163 27.30 -1.31 4.40
CA HIS A 163 28.10 -0.24 3.82
C HIS A 163 27.15 0.93 3.62
N ILE A 164 27.35 1.98 4.42
CA ILE A 164 26.73 3.27 4.16
C ILE A 164 27.34 3.74 2.85
N PHE A 165 26.66 3.50 1.73
CA PHE A 165 26.89 4.29 0.53
C PHE A 165 26.43 5.71 0.85
N VAL A 166 27.34 6.49 1.44
CA VAL A 166 27.28 7.93 1.30
C VAL A 166 27.56 8.14 -0.18
N GLU A 167 26.50 8.33 -0.98
CA GLU A 167 26.66 9.00 -2.27
C GLU A 167 27.34 10.33 -1.97
N LYS A 168 28.67 10.37 -2.18
CA LYS A 168 29.35 11.63 -2.40
C LYS A 168 28.67 12.23 -3.63
N LYS A 169 27.76 13.17 -3.41
CA LYS A 169 27.38 14.13 -4.44
C LYS A 169 28.69 14.71 -4.96
N ILE A 170 29.00 14.35 -6.20
CA ILE A 170 30.12 14.88 -6.96
C ILE A 170 29.87 16.37 -7.07
N THR A 171 30.70 17.15 -6.39
CA THR A 171 30.91 18.56 -6.69
C THR A 171 31.68 18.61 -8.00
N GLN A 172 31.02 19.02 -9.08
CA GLN A 172 31.60 19.73 -10.22
C GLN A 172 30.61 20.78 -10.68
#